data_AF-A0A3A9J338-F1
#
_entry.id   AF-A0A3A9J338-F1
#
_cell.length_a   1.000
_cell.length_b   1.000
_cell.length_c   1.000
_cell.angle_alpha   90.00
_cell.angle_beta   90.00
_cell.angle_gamma   90.00
#
_symmetry.space_group_name_H-M   'P 1'
#
loop_
_entity.id
_entity.type
_entity.pdbx_description
1 polymer ?
#
loop_
_entity_poly.entity_id
_entity_poly.type
_entity_poly.pdbx_seq_one_letter_code
_entity_poly.pdbx_strand_id
1 'polypeptide(L)'
;MRSKLLATVAAAAMSIATMATAMAAPVVFDVTGGSFTTGSGYGKGNGQLDVAFTSLVTPQSFTLDQGQTQSFLFGRVTLGETCINSGNGLVDLALCGFSGLGGNETDNLGVTANLSFANPLAATIQSVAITGAFVGPVNDIFDDYFINFRPVTVNFGNGGEFVLDLGDLFFDRVGSITNGANITLTATPVPEPASLALFASGLLGLGLMRRSRSRSI
;
A
#
# COMPACT_ATOMS: atom_id res chain seq x y z
N MET A 1 81.43 21.62 5.24
CA MET A 1 80.74 20.58 6.05
C MET A 1 79.47 21.22 6.62
N ARG A 2 78.37 21.41 5.88
CA ARG A 2 77.27 20.48 5.54
C ARG A 2 76.74 19.65 6.73
N SER A 3 75.83 20.25 7.49
CA SER A 3 74.84 19.56 8.32
C SER A 3 73.50 20.30 8.20
N LYS A 4 72.60 19.77 7.38
CA LYS A 4 71.16 20.06 7.44
C LYS A 4 70.48 18.70 7.55
N LEU A 5 70.35 18.26 8.80
CA LEU A 5 69.74 17.01 9.18
C LEU A 5 68.22 17.21 9.25
N LEU A 6 67.52 16.36 8.49
CA LEU A 6 66.19 15.78 8.74
C LEU A 6 65.17 16.57 9.59
N ALA A 7 64.04 16.89 8.96
CA ALA A 7 62.76 16.99 9.65
C ALA A 7 61.62 16.55 8.70
N THR A 8 61.57 15.25 8.41
CA THR A 8 60.43 14.60 7.74
C THR A 8 59.66 13.85 8.81
N VAL A 9 58.76 14.52 9.54
CA VAL A 9 57.83 13.85 10.45
C VAL A 9 56.61 13.45 9.65
N ALA A 10 56.55 12.16 9.34
CA ALA A 10 55.39 11.49 8.76
C ALA A 10 54.26 11.46 9.81
N ALA A 11 53.29 12.35 9.67
CA ALA A 11 52.03 12.24 10.38
C ALA A 11 51.07 11.36 9.57
N ALA A 12 51.26 10.03 9.64
CA ALA A 12 50.26 9.08 9.19
C ALA A 12 49.17 8.99 10.29
N ALA A 13 48.24 9.95 10.28
CA ALA A 13 47.05 9.89 11.11
C ALA A 13 46.17 8.73 10.61
N MET A 14 46.23 7.61 11.31
CA MET A 14 45.40 6.44 11.10
C MET A 14 43.97 6.79 11.54
N SER A 15 43.20 7.39 10.65
CA SER A 15 41.77 7.64 10.83
C SER A 15 41.04 6.31 10.77
N ILE A 16 40.83 5.70 11.94
CA ILE A 16 39.85 4.64 12.14
C ILE A 16 38.48 5.27 11.93
N ALA A 17 38.02 5.30 10.67
CA ALA A 17 36.66 5.65 10.34
C ALA A 17 35.77 4.55 10.93
N THR A 18 35.15 4.84 12.07
CA THR A 18 34.06 4.02 12.61
C THR A 18 33.00 3.92 11.52
N MET A 19 32.88 2.74 10.90
CA MET A 19 31.78 2.44 9.99
C MET A 19 30.51 2.42 10.83
N ALA A 20 29.87 3.58 10.96
CA ALA A 20 28.52 3.66 11.45
C ALA A 20 27.66 2.86 10.48
N THR A 21 27.19 1.69 10.91
CA THR A 21 26.14 0.98 10.21
C THR A 21 24.93 1.89 10.22
N ALA A 22 24.59 2.48 9.08
CA ALA A 22 23.37 3.25 8.93
C ALA A 22 22.21 2.30 9.19
N MET A 23 21.66 2.34 10.41
CA MET A 23 20.42 1.66 10.71
C MET A 23 19.31 2.38 9.96
N ALA A 24 18.47 1.62 9.29
CA ALA A 24 17.30 2.17 8.64
C ALA A 24 16.44 2.91 9.67
N ALA A 25 16.12 4.17 9.39
CA ALA A 25 15.24 4.94 10.25
C ALA A 25 13.80 4.44 10.10
N PRO A 26 13.00 4.46 11.18
CA PRO A 26 11.58 4.16 11.11
C PRO A 26 10.87 5.09 10.11
N VAL A 27 9.86 4.57 9.40
CA VAL A 27 9.10 5.32 8.40
C VAL A 27 7.77 5.75 8.98
N VAL A 28 7.47 7.04 8.88
CA VAL A 28 6.17 7.62 9.28
C VAL A 28 5.16 7.43 8.15
N PHE A 29 3.99 6.94 8.51
CA PHE A 29 2.83 6.81 7.66
C PHE A 29 1.74 7.75 8.16
N ASP A 30 1.21 8.58 7.27
CA ASP A 30 0.08 9.46 7.53
C ASP A 30 -1.05 9.08 6.60
N VAL A 31 -2.04 8.34 7.12
CA VAL A 31 -3.26 8.00 6.39
C VAL A 31 -4.25 9.14 6.57
N THR A 32 -4.72 9.71 5.47
CA THR A 32 -5.63 10.86 5.49
C THR A 32 -7.09 10.50 5.25
N GLY A 33 -7.37 9.29 4.76
CA GLY A 33 -8.72 8.78 4.58
C GLY A 33 -8.77 7.55 3.68
N GLY A 34 -9.95 6.98 3.55
CA GLY A 34 -10.23 5.88 2.63
C GLY A 34 -11.64 5.96 2.07
N SER A 35 -11.86 5.32 0.92
CA SER A 35 -13.17 5.26 0.26
C SER A 35 -13.29 4.04 -0.64
N PHE A 36 -14.52 3.74 -1.06
CA PHE A 36 -14.78 2.79 -2.15
C PHE A 36 -15.24 3.55 -3.39
N THR A 37 -14.75 3.15 -4.55
CA THR A 37 -15.34 3.45 -5.86
C THR A 37 -16.00 2.17 -6.36
N THR A 38 -17.27 2.26 -6.74
CA THR A 38 -18.08 1.08 -7.13
C THR A 38 -18.56 1.22 -8.56
N GLY A 39 -18.75 0.09 -9.23
CA GLY A 39 -19.36 0.01 -10.55
C GLY A 39 -20.87 0.33 -10.51
N SER A 40 -21.48 0.42 -11.69
CA SER A 40 -22.90 0.76 -11.84
C SER A 40 -23.86 -0.38 -11.46
N GLY A 41 -23.34 -1.59 -11.23
CA GLY A 41 -24.13 -2.76 -10.85
C GLY A 41 -24.63 -2.74 -9.41
N TYR A 42 -24.30 -1.71 -8.62
CA TYR A 42 -24.75 -1.58 -7.22
C TYR A 42 -25.86 -0.52 -7.08
N GLY A 43 -26.85 -0.79 -6.21
CA GLY A 43 -27.98 0.11 -5.99
C GLY A 43 -29.21 -0.62 -5.47
N LYS A 44 -30.34 0.09 -5.36
CA LYS A 44 -31.64 -0.46 -4.90
C LYS A 44 -32.68 -0.53 -6.03
N GLY A 45 -32.21 -0.69 -7.26
CA GLY A 45 -33.03 -0.65 -8.47
C GLY A 45 -33.27 -2.02 -9.09
N ASN A 46 -33.84 -2.01 -10.28
CA ASN A 46 -34.06 -3.23 -11.06
C ASN A 46 -32.78 -3.60 -11.81
N GLY A 47 -32.11 -4.69 -11.44
CA GLY A 47 -30.83 -5.10 -12.01
C GLY A 47 -29.61 -4.45 -11.34
N GLN A 48 -29.74 -4.09 -10.06
CA GLN A 48 -28.63 -3.57 -9.27
C GLN A 48 -28.60 -4.33 -7.94
N LEU A 49 -27.43 -4.83 -7.58
CA LEU A 49 -27.19 -5.52 -6.32
C LEU A 49 -27.28 -4.52 -5.15
N ASP A 50 -28.15 -4.78 -4.16
CA ASP A 50 -28.32 -3.96 -2.96
C ASP A 50 -27.16 -4.18 -2.00
N VAL A 51 -26.01 -3.63 -2.39
CA VAL A 51 -24.81 -3.57 -1.56
C VAL A 51 -24.45 -2.12 -1.25
N ALA A 52 -24.35 -1.82 0.04
CA ALA A 52 -23.92 -0.52 0.53
C ALA A 52 -22.48 -0.58 1.05
N PHE A 53 -21.67 0.40 0.65
CA PHE A 53 -20.28 0.53 1.04
C PHE A 53 -20.09 1.74 1.97
N THR A 54 -19.44 1.54 3.11
CA THR A 54 -19.16 2.59 4.09
C THR A 54 -17.68 2.59 4.41
N SER A 55 -17.03 3.75 4.24
CA SER A 55 -15.66 3.93 4.73
C SER A 55 -15.65 4.05 6.25
N LEU A 56 -14.71 3.36 6.89
CA LEU A 56 -14.45 3.44 8.33
C LEU A 56 -13.04 3.95 8.63
N VAL A 57 -12.28 4.34 7.60
CA VAL A 57 -10.92 4.88 7.77
C VAL A 57 -11.01 6.24 8.45
N THR A 58 -10.43 6.36 9.64
CA THR A 58 -10.16 7.63 10.30
C THR A 58 -8.74 8.10 9.99
N PRO A 59 -8.50 9.40 9.79
CA PRO A 59 -7.14 9.93 9.64
C PRO A 59 -6.28 9.52 10.83
N GLN A 60 -5.07 9.02 10.57
CA GLN A 60 -4.17 8.52 11.60
C GLN A 60 -2.71 8.54 11.15
N SER A 61 -1.82 8.63 12.13
CA SER A 61 -0.38 8.64 11.94
C SER A 61 0.25 7.55 12.78
N PHE A 62 1.20 6.82 12.20
CA PHE A 62 1.96 5.79 12.91
C PHE A 62 3.34 5.64 12.27
N THR A 63 4.22 4.93 12.97
CA THR A 63 5.60 4.72 12.54
C THR A 63 5.87 3.22 12.49
N LEU A 64 6.52 2.76 11.42
CA LEU A 64 6.92 1.36 11.26
C LEU A 64 8.43 1.24 11.06
N ASP A 65 9.01 0.25 11.73
CA ASP A 65 10.30 -0.33 11.35
C ASP A 65 10.12 -1.35 10.21
N GLN A 66 11.22 -1.69 9.52
CA GLN A 66 11.16 -2.70 8.45
C GLN A 66 10.63 -4.03 8.98
N GLY A 67 9.65 -4.60 8.29
CA GLY A 67 8.98 -5.85 8.63
C GLY A 67 7.82 -5.70 9.63
N GLN A 68 7.56 -4.50 10.15
CA GLN A 68 6.40 -4.26 10.99
C GLN A 68 5.14 -4.00 10.16
N THR A 69 3.99 -4.32 10.77
CA THR A 69 2.67 -4.12 10.19
C THR A 69 1.80 -3.28 11.12
N GLN A 70 1.09 -2.30 10.56
CA GLN A 70 -0.02 -1.62 11.23
C GLN A 70 -1.34 -2.10 10.64
N SER A 71 -2.30 -2.42 11.50
CA SER A 71 -3.65 -2.81 11.12
C SER A 71 -4.69 -1.80 11.61
N PHE A 72 -5.74 -1.57 10.82
CA PHE A 72 -6.90 -0.75 11.20
C PHE A 72 -8.14 -1.13 10.38
N LEU A 73 -9.31 -0.64 10.76
CA LEU A 73 -10.55 -0.87 10.00
C LEU A 73 -10.56 -0.04 8.72
N PHE A 74 -10.81 -0.68 7.58
CA PHE A 74 -10.92 0.03 6.31
C PHE A 74 -12.36 0.44 6.02
N GLY A 75 -13.27 -0.55 5.98
CA GLY A 75 -14.62 -0.29 5.55
C GLY A 75 -15.60 -1.37 5.97
N ARG A 76 -16.86 -1.10 5.69
CA ARG A 76 -17.98 -2.01 5.89
C ARG A 76 -18.75 -2.12 4.60
N VAL A 77 -19.09 -3.36 4.26
CA VAL A 77 -19.96 -3.70 3.14
C VAL A 77 -21.20 -4.37 3.70
N THR A 78 -22.38 -3.95 3.24
CA THR A 78 -23.66 -4.49 3.69
C THR A 78 -24.46 -4.99 2.51
N LEU A 79 -24.76 -6.29 2.49
CA LEU A 79 -25.65 -6.93 1.51
C LEU A 79 -27.08 -6.93 2.06
N GLY A 80 -27.99 -6.30 1.32
CA GLY A 80 -29.36 -6.01 1.76
C GLY A 80 -30.45 -6.87 1.12
N GLU A 81 -30.16 -7.55 0.01
CA GLU A 81 -31.13 -8.37 -0.71
C GLU A 81 -31.07 -9.84 -0.29
N THR A 82 -32.22 -10.51 -0.30
CA THR A 82 -32.32 -11.92 0.09
C THR A 82 -32.15 -12.89 -1.09
N CYS A 83 -32.05 -12.39 -2.32
CA CYS A 83 -31.87 -13.20 -3.53
C CYS A 83 -31.25 -12.37 -4.65
N ILE A 84 -30.24 -12.92 -5.32
CA ILE A 84 -29.52 -12.30 -6.45
C ILE A 84 -30.09 -12.82 -7.77
N ASN A 85 -30.45 -11.90 -8.65
CA ASN A 85 -31.19 -12.17 -9.87
C ASN A 85 -30.28 -12.27 -11.11
N SER A 86 -30.61 -13.18 -12.02
CA SER A 86 -29.91 -13.38 -13.29
C SER A 86 -30.40 -12.47 -14.41
N GLY A 87 -31.57 -11.84 -14.23
CA GLY A 87 -32.30 -11.16 -15.31
C GLY A 87 -33.11 -12.11 -16.20
N ASN A 88 -33.12 -13.41 -15.89
CA ASN A 88 -33.95 -14.41 -16.55
C ASN A 88 -35.13 -14.79 -15.63
N GLY A 89 -36.29 -14.20 -15.91
CA GLY A 89 -37.46 -14.37 -15.05
C GLY A 89 -37.93 -15.81 -14.81
N LEU A 90 -37.61 -16.78 -15.67
CA LEU A 90 -37.92 -18.20 -15.38
C LEU A 90 -36.95 -18.81 -14.35
N VAL A 91 -35.65 -18.47 -14.46
CA VAL A 91 -34.63 -18.89 -13.51
C VAL A 91 -34.88 -18.20 -12.17
N ASP A 92 -35.09 -16.89 -12.20
CA ASP A 92 -35.27 -16.10 -11.00
C ASP A 92 -36.56 -16.48 -10.28
N LEU A 93 -37.66 -16.75 -11.00
CA LEU A 93 -38.88 -17.28 -10.38
C LEU A 93 -38.66 -18.64 -9.72
N ALA A 94 -37.86 -19.51 -10.34
CA ALA A 94 -37.58 -20.85 -9.83
C ALA A 94 -36.68 -20.82 -8.58
N LEU A 95 -35.71 -19.91 -8.51
CA LEU A 95 -34.74 -19.83 -7.42
C LEU A 95 -35.17 -18.86 -6.31
N CYS A 96 -35.72 -17.72 -6.69
CA CYS A 96 -36.00 -16.58 -5.82
C CYS A 96 -37.49 -16.29 -5.61
N GLY A 97 -38.38 -17.04 -6.26
CA GLY A 97 -39.81 -16.78 -6.27
C GLY A 97 -40.16 -15.45 -6.94
N PHE A 98 -41.37 -14.94 -6.69
CA PHE A 98 -41.81 -13.66 -7.26
C PHE A 98 -41.00 -12.46 -6.77
N SER A 99 -40.29 -12.59 -5.64
CA SER A 99 -39.42 -11.57 -5.08
C SER A 99 -38.12 -11.37 -5.84
N GLY A 100 -37.68 -12.34 -6.65
CA GLY A 100 -36.47 -12.22 -7.47
C GLY A 100 -36.72 -11.89 -8.94
N LEU A 101 -37.95 -11.55 -9.33
CA LEU A 101 -38.17 -11.09 -10.69
C LEU A 101 -37.52 -9.70 -10.87
N GLY A 102 -36.33 -9.68 -11.45
CA GLY A 102 -35.51 -8.49 -11.59
C GLY A 102 -34.67 -8.47 -12.86
N GLY A 103 -33.88 -7.41 -13.01
CA GLY A 103 -32.80 -7.32 -13.98
C GLY A 103 -31.61 -8.18 -13.55
N ASN A 104 -30.60 -8.28 -14.41
CA ASN A 104 -29.37 -8.98 -14.06
C ASN A 104 -28.58 -8.19 -13.02
N GLU A 105 -28.27 -8.80 -11.87
CA GLU A 105 -27.52 -8.19 -10.77
C GLU A 105 -26.07 -8.69 -10.72
N THR A 106 -25.66 -9.56 -11.64
CA THR A 106 -24.32 -10.15 -11.67
C THR A 106 -23.33 -9.37 -12.54
N ASP A 107 -23.69 -8.20 -13.06
CA ASP A 107 -22.86 -7.43 -13.98
C ASP A 107 -22.37 -6.10 -13.38
N ASN A 108 -21.29 -5.54 -13.95
CA ASN A 108 -20.74 -4.24 -13.57
C ASN A 108 -20.42 -4.07 -12.07
N LEU A 109 -20.07 -5.16 -11.39
CA LEU A 109 -19.81 -5.24 -9.94
C LEU A 109 -18.40 -4.77 -9.54
N GLY A 110 -17.70 -3.97 -10.34
CA GLY A 110 -16.32 -3.55 -10.02
C GLY A 110 -16.24 -2.80 -8.68
N VAL A 111 -15.23 -3.11 -7.86
CA VAL A 111 -14.95 -2.41 -6.60
C VAL A 111 -13.48 -2.04 -6.54
N THR A 112 -13.21 -0.77 -6.26
CA THR A 112 -11.86 -0.26 -5.98
C THR A 112 -11.85 0.38 -4.61
N ALA A 113 -11.01 -0.12 -3.73
CA ALA A 113 -10.69 0.51 -2.46
C ALA A 113 -9.59 1.56 -2.67
N ASN A 114 -9.83 2.78 -2.21
CA ASN A 114 -8.87 3.88 -2.30
C ASN A 114 -8.40 4.23 -0.88
N LEU A 115 -7.08 4.32 -0.68
CA LEU A 115 -6.48 4.75 0.58
C LEU A 115 -5.51 5.91 0.33
N SER A 116 -5.75 7.04 0.98
CA SER A 116 -5.00 8.27 0.76
C SER A 116 -3.93 8.47 1.83
N PHE A 117 -2.73 8.84 1.38
CA PHE A 117 -1.56 9.06 2.22
C PHE A 117 -1.05 10.50 2.06
N ALA A 118 -0.53 11.07 3.14
CA ALA A 118 0.30 12.27 3.12
C ALA A 118 1.79 11.93 3.26
N ASN A 119 2.12 10.85 3.98
CA ASN A 119 3.46 10.29 4.14
C ASN A 119 3.39 8.75 4.10
N PRO A 120 4.44 8.06 3.64
CA PRO A 120 5.72 8.59 3.14
C PRO A 120 5.64 9.12 1.69
N LEU A 121 4.48 9.00 1.05
CA LEU A 121 4.17 9.52 -0.27
C LEU A 121 2.82 10.23 -0.22
N ALA A 122 2.72 11.41 -0.81
CA ALA A 122 1.46 12.12 -0.98
C ALA A 122 0.70 11.56 -2.20
N ALA A 123 -0.04 10.45 -2.00
CA ALA A 123 -0.78 9.77 -3.07
C ALA A 123 -2.00 9.02 -2.54
N THR A 124 -2.94 8.72 -3.45
CA THR A 124 -4.02 7.76 -3.22
C THR A 124 -3.65 6.44 -3.86
N ILE A 125 -3.56 5.40 -3.05
CA ILE A 125 -3.29 4.03 -3.49
C ILE A 125 -4.62 3.34 -3.75
N GLN A 126 -4.73 2.68 -4.90
CA GLN A 126 -5.93 1.96 -5.31
C GLN A 126 -5.68 0.45 -5.22
N SER A 127 -6.54 -0.26 -4.50
CA SER A 127 -6.63 -1.71 -4.52
C SER A 127 -7.91 -2.12 -5.24
N VAL A 128 -7.74 -2.68 -6.44
CA VAL A 128 -8.86 -3.13 -7.28
C VAL A 128 -9.20 -4.56 -6.90
N ALA A 129 -10.46 -4.80 -6.55
CA ALA A 129 -10.95 -6.12 -6.21
C ALA A 129 -11.36 -6.93 -7.44
N ILE A 130 -11.31 -8.24 -7.30
CA ILE A 130 -12.10 -9.18 -8.10
C ILE A 130 -13.41 -9.38 -7.35
N THR A 131 -14.53 -9.19 -8.03
CA THR A 131 -15.86 -9.35 -7.46
C THR A 131 -16.65 -10.38 -8.25
N GLY A 132 -17.61 -11.00 -7.58
CA GLY A 132 -18.55 -11.91 -8.22
C GLY A 132 -19.78 -12.09 -7.35
N ALA A 133 -20.88 -12.38 -8.02
CA ALA A 133 -22.17 -12.69 -7.42
C ALA A 133 -22.72 -13.96 -8.08
N PHE A 134 -23.34 -14.84 -7.30
CA PHE A 134 -23.99 -16.05 -7.75
C PHE A 134 -25.51 -15.86 -7.67
N VAL A 135 -26.19 -16.28 -8.74
CA VAL A 135 -27.65 -16.18 -8.83
C VAL A 135 -28.28 -17.16 -7.86
N GLY A 136 -29.18 -16.67 -7.01
CA GLY A 136 -29.89 -17.52 -6.05
C GLY A 136 -30.10 -16.86 -4.68
N PRO A 137 -30.64 -17.63 -3.72
CA PRO A 137 -30.95 -17.14 -2.38
C PRO A 137 -29.68 -16.84 -1.57
N VAL A 138 -29.59 -15.63 -1.02
CA VAL A 138 -28.41 -15.13 -0.29
C VAL A 138 -28.23 -15.76 1.10
N ASN A 139 -29.21 -16.49 1.63
CA ASN A 139 -29.16 -17.03 2.99
C ASN A 139 -29.05 -18.56 2.96
N ASP A 140 -28.00 -19.07 2.31
CA ASP A 140 -27.73 -20.50 2.23
C ASP A 140 -26.34 -20.88 2.80
N ILE A 141 -25.75 -21.98 2.35
CA ILE A 141 -24.47 -22.50 2.87
C ILE A 141 -23.28 -22.15 1.97
N PHE A 142 -23.52 -21.49 0.85
CA PHE A 142 -22.53 -21.10 -0.14
C PHE A 142 -22.31 -19.60 -0.10
N ASP A 143 -21.14 -19.15 -0.58
CA ASP A 143 -20.88 -17.73 -0.76
C ASP A 143 -21.65 -17.25 -1.99
N ASP A 144 -22.58 -16.32 -1.80
CA ASP A 144 -23.41 -15.74 -2.85
C ASP A 144 -22.77 -14.50 -3.46
N TYR A 145 -22.01 -13.74 -2.67
CA TYR A 145 -21.33 -12.55 -3.14
C TYR A 145 -19.96 -12.41 -2.49
N PHE A 146 -18.95 -12.06 -3.28
CA PHE A 146 -17.58 -11.89 -2.78
C PHE A 146 -16.89 -10.67 -3.36
N ILE A 147 -15.99 -10.12 -2.54
CA ILE A 147 -15.04 -9.06 -2.90
C ILE A 147 -13.66 -9.54 -2.45
N ASN A 148 -12.78 -9.82 -3.41
CA ASN A 148 -11.43 -10.28 -3.16
C ASN A 148 -10.42 -9.20 -3.55
N PHE A 149 -9.66 -8.69 -2.59
CA PHE A 149 -8.61 -7.71 -2.81
C PHE A 149 -7.25 -8.41 -2.91
N ARG A 150 -6.47 -8.06 -3.94
CA ARG A 150 -5.06 -8.48 -4.00
C ARG A 150 -4.18 -7.46 -3.27
N PRO A 151 -3.17 -7.90 -2.50
CA PRO A 151 -2.18 -6.99 -1.93
C PRO A 151 -1.52 -6.11 -3.00
N VAL A 152 -1.28 -4.85 -2.66
CA VAL A 152 -0.66 -3.84 -3.52
C VAL A 152 0.69 -3.44 -2.94
N THR A 153 1.76 -3.68 -3.70
CA THR A 153 3.10 -3.18 -3.37
C THR A 153 3.26 -1.74 -3.85
N VAL A 154 3.67 -0.86 -2.95
CA VAL A 154 3.81 0.58 -3.19
C VAL A 154 5.26 1.00 -2.95
N ASN A 155 5.87 1.57 -3.99
CA ASN A 155 7.18 2.20 -3.90
C ASN A 155 7.01 3.69 -3.58
N PHE A 156 7.74 4.20 -2.58
CA PHE A 156 7.65 5.60 -2.16
C PHE A 156 8.98 6.36 -2.25
N GLY A 157 9.96 5.80 -2.97
CA GLY A 157 11.23 6.44 -3.31
C GLY A 157 12.41 5.98 -2.45
N ASN A 158 13.63 6.22 -2.94
CA ASN A 158 14.90 5.86 -2.27
C ASN A 158 14.99 4.38 -1.82
N GLY A 159 14.35 3.48 -2.57
CA GLY A 159 14.27 2.05 -2.22
C GLY A 159 13.26 1.70 -1.12
N GLY A 160 12.47 2.67 -0.64
CA GLY A 160 11.38 2.45 0.29
C GLY A 160 10.18 1.79 -0.38
N GLU A 161 9.65 0.75 0.27
CA GLU A 161 8.53 -0.04 -0.21
C GLU A 161 7.65 -0.48 0.96
N PHE A 162 6.33 -0.47 0.76
CA PHE A 162 5.38 -1.11 1.66
C PHE A 162 4.34 -1.91 0.88
N VAL A 163 3.68 -2.85 1.55
CA VAL A 163 2.54 -3.60 1.03
C VAL A 163 1.28 -3.13 1.75
N LEU A 164 0.27 -2.75 0.97
CA LEU A 164 -1.09 -2.54 1.42
C LEU A 164 -1.90 -3.81 1.12
N ASP A 165 -2.44 -4.42 2.16
CA ASP A 165 -3.28 -5.60 2.08
C ASP A 165 -4.65 -5.31 2.71
N LEU A 166 -5.73 -5.65 2.03
CA LEU A 166 -7.10 -5.41 2.48
C LEU A 166 -7.79 -6.75 2.68
N GLY A 167 -8.56 -6.87 3.76
CA GLY A 167 -9.32 -8.09 4.02
C GLY A 167 -10.39 -8.31 2.95
N ASP A 168 -10.48 -9.56 2.49
CA ASP A 168 -11.54 -10.05 1.63
C ASP A 168 -12.90 -10.09 2.36
N LEU A 169 -13.98 -10.12 1.57
CA LEU A 169 -15.35 -10.15 2.05
C LEU A 169 -16.12 -11.24 1.29
N PHE A 170 -16.77 -12.13 2.03
CA PHE A 170 -17.58 -13.23 1.50
C PHE A 170 -18.93 -13.22 2.21
N PHE A 171 -20.02 -13.23 1.46
CA PHE A 171 -21.37 -13.15 1.98
C PHE A 171 -22.11 -14.43 1.61
N ASP A 172 -22.55 -15.16 2.64
CA ASP A 172 -23.45 -16.32 2.60
C ASP A 172 -24.81 -16.00 3.28
N ARG A 173 -25.00 -14.71 3.62
CA ARG A 173 -26.18 -14.17 4.31
C ARG A 173 -26.27 -12.68 4.12
N VAL A 174 -27.48 -12.16 4.31
CA VAL A 174 -27.70 -10.71 4.42
C VAL A 174 -27.03 -10.13 5.65
N GLY A 175 -26.59 -8.89 5.55
CA GLY A 175 -26.00 -8.17 6.68
C GLY A 175 -24.68 -7.50 6.33
N SER A 176 -23.95 -7.13 7.37
CA SER A 176 -22.73 -6.32 7.24
C SER A 176 -21.49 -7.11 7.62
N ILE A 177 -20.45 -7.02 6.78
CA ILE A 177 -19.10 -7.48 7.09
C ILE A 177 -18.16 -6.27 7.06
N THR A 178 -17.24 -6.21 8.01
CA THR A 178 -16.22 -5.17 8.09
C THR A 178 -14.88 -5.77 7.70
N ASN A 179 -14.11 -5.09 6.85
CA ASN A 179 -12.73 -5.48 6.55
C ASN A 179 -11.70 -4.53 7.18
N GLY A 180 -10.50 -5.07 7.36
CA GLY A 180 -9.33 -4.32 7.81
C GLY A 180 -8.40 -3.97 6.66
N ALA A 181 -7.51 -3.01 6.90
CA ALA A 181 -6.33 -2.74 6.12
C ALA A 181 -5.09 -3.06 6.94
N ASN A 182 -4.11 -3.70 6.30
CA ASN A 182 -2.79 -3.99 6.83
C ASN A 182 -1.76 -3.26 5.98
N ILE A 183 -0.92 -2.44 6.61
CA ILE A 183 0.21 -1.77 5.98
C ILE A 183 1.47 -2.37 6.56
N THR A 184 2.27 -3.03 5.70
CA THR A 184 3.52 -3.66 6.10
C THR A 184 4.69 -2.98 5.40
N LEU A 185 5.63 -2.43 6.16
CA LEU A 185 6.83 -1.82 5.60
C LEU A 185 7.81 -2.93 5.17
N THR A 186 7.99 -3.15 3.87
CA THR A 186 8.84 -4.23 3.34
C THR A 186 10.28 -3.77 3.12
N ALA A 187 10.47 -2.50 2.76
CA ALA A 187 11.79 -1.89 2.61
C ALA A 187 11.78 -0.45 3.13
N THR A 188 12.81 -0.10 3.89
CA THR A 188 13.05 1.27 4.36
C THR A 188 13.84 2.06 3.33
N PRO A 189 13.60 3.37 3.19
CA PRO A 189 14.45 4.24 2.38
C PRO A 189 15.90 4.11 2.81
N VAL A 190 16.78 3.82 1.85
CA VAL A 190 18.22 3.84 2.08
C VAL A 190 18.69 5.25 1.81
N PRO A 191 19.19 5.99 2.82
CA PRO A 191 19.82 7.28 2.56
C PRO A 191 20.92 7.09 1.53
N GLU A 192 21.00 7.97 0.52
CA GLU A 192 22.04 7.87 -0.49
C GLU A 192 23.38 7.65 0.20
N PRO A 193 24.07 6.54 -0.12
CA PRO A 193 25.18 6.10 0.70
C PRO A 193 26.20 7.21 0.78
N ALA A 194 26.81 7.36 1.97
CA ALA A 194 27.91 8.28 2.19
C ALA A 194 29.05 8.10 1.17
N SER A 195 29.05 7.05 0.35
CA SER A 195 29.87 6.92 -0.84
C SER A 195 29.78 8.10 -1.80
N LEU A 196 28.64 8.79 -1.96
CA LEU A 196 28.61 10.03 -2.75
C LEU A 196 29.39 11.16 -2.07
N ALA A 197 29.22 11.32 -0.75
CA ALA A 197 30.00 12.27 0.03
C ALA A 197 31.49 11.90 0.04
N LEU A 198 31.81 10.61 0.12
CA LEU A 198 33.17 10.08 0.15
C LEU A 198 33.84 10.21 -1.21
N PHE A 199 33.10 9.95 -2.29
CA PHE A 199 33.54 10.18 -3.66
C PHE A 199 33.79 11.67 -3.92
N ALA A 200 32.89 12.55 -3.51
CA ALA A 200 33.07 13.99 -3.60
C ALA A 200 34.29 14.47 -2.77
N SER A 201 34.44 13.97 -1.54
CA SER A 201 35.59 14.27 -0.69
C SER A 201 36.91 13.73 -1.27
N GLY A 202 36.88 12.56 -1.91
CA GLY A 202 38.01 11.96 -2.60
C GLY A 202 38.45 12.81 -3.80
N LEU A 203 37.51 13.28 -4.61
CA LEU A 203 37.78 14.19 -5.73
C LEU A 203 38.35 15.54 -5.25
N LEU A 204 37.80 16.10 -4.17
CA LEU A 204 38.34 17.32 -3.56
C LEU A 204 39.77 17.10 -3.04
N GLY A 205 40.03 15.97 -2.38
CA GLY A 205 41.36 15.58 -1.93
C GLY A 205 42.36 15.47 -3.08
N LEU A 206 41.98 14.80 -4.17
CA LEU A 206 42.81 14.67 -5.38
C LEU A 206 43.09 16.04 -6.04
N GLY A 207 42.08 16.92 -6.09
CA GLY A 207 42.23 18.29 -6.62
C GLY A 207 43.22 19.14 -5.82
N LEU A 208 43.13 19.08 -4.48
CA LEU A 208 44.05 19.78 -3.59
C LEU A 208 45.48 19.23 -3.71
N MET A 209 45.64 17.90 -3.81
CA MET A 209 46.95 17.27 -4.05
C MET A 209 47.58 17.75 -5.36
N ARG A 210 46.81 17.84 -6.46
CA ARG A 210 47.33 18.31 -7.76
C ARG A 210 47.83 19.75 -7.70
N ARG A 211 47.15 20.65 -6.96
CA ARG A 211 47.54 22.06 -6.85
C ARG A 211 48.86 22.25 -6.10
N SER A 212 49.16 21.41 -5.11
CA SER A 212 50.39 21.50 -4.33
C SER A 212 51.66 21.20 -5.14
N ARG A 213 51.59 20.30 -6.14
CA ARG A 213 52.72 19.94 -7.01
C ARG A 213 53.14 21.03 -8.00
N SER A 214 52.26 21.99 -8.30
CA SER A 214 52.53 23.04 -9.29
C SER A 214 53.35 24.23 -8.77
N ARG A 215 53.63 24.31 -7.45
CA ARG A 215 54.33 25.44 -6.81
C ARG A 215 55.79 25.16 -6.44
N SER A 216 56.32 23.99 -6.78
CA SER A 216 57.72 23.63 -6.56
C SER A 216 58.50 23.63 -7.88
N ILE A 217 58.76 24.82 -8.43
CA ILE A 217 59.79 25.10 -9.45
C ILE A 217 60.42 26.44 -9.07
#